data_AF-A0A4R0Y6T6-F1
#
_entry.id   AF-A0A4R0Y6T6-F1
#
_cell.length_a   1.000
_cell.length_b   1.000
_cell.length_c   1.000
_cell.angle_alpha   90.00
_cell.angle_beta   90.00
_cell.angle_gamma   90.00
#
_symmetry.space_group_name_H-M   'P 1'
#
loop_
_entity.id
_entity.type
_entity.pdbx_description
1 polymer ?
#
loop_
_entity_poly.entity_id
_entity_poly.type
_entity_poly.pdbx_seq_one_letter_code
_entity_poly.pdbx_strand_id
1 'polypeptide(L)'
;MREGALRGLRREATGGAGHGRPARRSSRRLDDPPPPAIVSGLVSRPLLADTLAGPRKRAASRQQPDTGTLRLNHAPPVSSPDAEAAPPDDTVLWIHPVLCELGLPIRTPRGHWHRDAGSASLRMEAPSPDQPLPSGRMLRLNLIHICDAARRANGVSLDLGADASALAERMGAAGKTAELIDQMHRMMASKITVSWGGGPDVPVFDARSRPRGDLPEWRPKIRLSAKFLAALASHAVGLDSRIVRTLGDSPMALDAYAWIRQSLGGAAPDSMPTAGWDELLARFGSPSQNAASFRALFEPALRMVFDADPSIEIAVDDEGVSIRHARGEAEPAPEERPAAGSPEAPPSEPPAPPAPSAAAAPPPAPRAIPPAVAQPAAAPPAAAPAAAAPPAADRITEDSICLPRDATGLSQCLWLRRGHGAEQVLVGVTPGTRLDPERLTILAVEPMILQVSGGLHQGDFDRVSAWIMANRDLIDDFWDDRISTFQEVRLRLRKAPAPGWR
;
A
#
# COMPACT_ATOMS: atom_id res chain seq x y z
N MET A 1 -71.11 36.27 -31.61
CA MET A 1 -70.19 36.19 -30.45
C MET A 1 -69.16 35.11 -30.72
N ARG A 2 -67.91 35.56 -30.85
CA ARG A 2 -66.58 34.90 -30.84
C ARG A 2 -66.36 33.51 -31.46
N GLU A 3 -65.47 33.59 -32.47
CA GLU A 3 -64.67 32.63 -33.22
C GLU A 3 -63.82 31.64 -32.40
N GLY A 4 -63.65 30.43 -32.97
CA GLY A 4 -62.43 29.62 -32.83
C GLY A 4 -61.72 29.59 -34.19
N ALA A 5 -60.50 30.11 -34.26
CA ALA A 5 -59.77 30.35 -35.50
C ALA A 5 -58.87 29.17 -35.89
N LEU A 6 -59.27 28.48 -36.97
CA LEU A 6 -58.39 27.77 -37.90
C LEU A 6 -57.69 28.80 -38.80
N ARG A 7 -56.36 28.74 -38.93
CA ARG A 7 -55.66 29.28 -40.11
C ARG A 7 -54.43 28.44 -40.45
N GLY A 8 -54.59 27.60 -41.47
CA GLY A 8 -53.51 27.30 -42.40
C GLY A 8 -53.34 28.47 -43.37
N LEU A 9 -52.10 28.69 -43.83
CA LEU A 9 -51.82 29.53 -45.00
C LEU A 9 -50.67 28.92 -45.82
N ARG A 10 -51.02 28.73 -47.09
CA ARG A 10 -50.21 28.41 -48.28
C ARG A 10 -48.86 29.15 -48.34
N ARG A 11 -47.85 28.54 -48.97
CA ARG A 11 -47.45 28.86 -50.35
C ARG A 11 -46.24 28.04 -50.86
N GLU A 12 -46.20 27.99 -52.17
CA GLU A 12 -45.42 27.15 -53.08
C GLU A 12 -43.93 27.50 -53.22
N ALA A 13 -43.19 26.45 -53.61
CA ALA A 13 -42.15 26.39 -54.65
C ALA A 13 -40.96 27.36 -54.62
N THR A 14 -39.74 26.79 -54.58
CA THR A 14 -38.91 26.55 -55.78
C THR A 14 -37.53 25.97 -55.42
N GLY A 15 -37.05 25.02 -56.25
CA GLY A 15 -35.64 24.97 -56.64
C GLY A 15 -34.72 23.89 -56.06
N GLY A 16 -34.33 22.94 -56.93
CA GLY A 16 -32.90 22.69 -57.17
C GLY A 16 -32.29 21.39 -56.63
N ALA A 17 -32.11 20.42 -57.53
CA ALA A 17 -31.47 19.13 -57.32
C ALA A 17 -29.92 19.21 -57.17
N GLY A 18 -29.34 18.26 -56.43
CA GLY A 18 -27.90 17.97 -56.42
C GLY A 18 -27.61 16.54 -55.95
N HIS A 19 -27.25 15.67 -56.90
CA HIS A 19 -26.74 14.31 -56.69
C HIS A 19 -25.21 14.29 -56.94
N GLY A 20 -24.45 13.49 -56.18
CA GLY A 20 -23.09 13.09 -56.60
C GLY A 20 -22.11 12.67 -55.51
N ARG A 21 -22.04 11.35 -55.26
CA ARG A 21 -21.09 10.53 -54.46
C ARG A 21 -19.58 10.67 -54.88
N PRO A 22 -18.62 9.82 -54.40
CA PRO A 22 -18.18 9.44 -53.05
C PRO A 22 -16.62 9.48 -52.88
N ALA A 23 -16.09 9.22 -51.68
CA ALA A 23 -14.65 9.20 -51.37
C ALA A 23 -13.97 7.81 -51.48
N ARG A 24 -12.73 7.78 -52.00
CA ARG A 24 -11.75 6.67 -51.88
C ARG A 24 -10.32 7.22 -51.68
N ARG A 25 -9.56 6.53 -50.81
CA ARG A 25 -8.09 6.32 -50.62
C ARG A 25 -7.13 7.10 -51.56
N SER A 26 -5.91 7.56 -51.19
CA SER A 26 -4.80 6.89 -50.47
C SER A 26 -3.57 7.80 -50.29
N SER A 27 -2.81 7.63 -49.18
CA SER A 27 -1.34 7.69 -48.97
C SER A 27 -0.41 8.76 -49.60
N ARG A 28 0.43 9.44 -48.79
CA ARG A 28 1.94 9.33 -48.75
C ARG A 28 2.64 10.43 -47.90
N ARG A 29 3.66 9.99 -47.11
CA ARG A 29 5.01 10.54 -46.71
C ARG A 29 5.12 12.01 -46.23
N LEU A 30 5.64 12.30 -45.02
CA LEU A 30 7.02 12.26 -44.45
C LEU A 30 7.89 13.49 -44.83
N ASP A 31 8.34 14.20 -43.79
CA ASP A 31 9.35 15.27 -43.64
C ASP A 31 9.02 16.72 -44.05
N ASP A 32 8.80 17.60 -43.04
CA ASP A 32 9.30 18.99 -43.00
C ASP A 32 9.21 19.60 -41.56
N PRO A 33 10.16 20.45 -41.12
CA PRO A 33 10.27 20.95 -39.74
C PRO A 33 9.46 22.24 -39.46
N PRO A 34 9.17 22.59 -38.18
CA PRO A 34 8.41 23.81 -37.86
C PRO A 34 9.29 25.09 -37.82
N PRO A 35 8.76 26.26 -38.22
CA PRO A 35 9.48 27.54 -38.20
C PRO A 35 9.42 28.28 -36.84
N PRO A 36 10.32 29.26 -36.59
CA PRO A 36 10.51 29.89 -35.27
C PRO A 36 9.49 30.99 -34.94
N ALA A 37 9.16 31.11 -33.65
CA ALA A 37 8.25 32.12 -33.12
C ALA A 37 8.93 33.50 -33.00
N ILE A 38 8.24 34.49 -33.55
CA ILE A 38 8.60 35.91 -33.61
C ILE A 38 8.25 36.60 -32.29
N VAL A 39 9.22 37.36 -31.78
CA VAL A 39 9.12 38.30 -30.66
C VAL A 39 8.33 39.54 -31.09
N SER A 40 7.39 40.00 -30.27
CA SER A 40 6.82 41.34 -30.37
C SER A 40 6.97 42.07 -29.04
N GLY A 41 7.74 43.16 -29.07
CA GLY A 41 7.76 44.20 -28.05
C GLY A 41 7.08 45.47 -28.57
N LEU A 42 6.56 46.27 -27.64
CA LEU A 42 6.26 47.70 -27.79
C LEU A 42 6.85 48.41 -26.55
N VAL A 43 7.98 49.13 -26.65
CA VAL A 43 8.17 50.59 -26.92
C VAL A 43 7.80 51.47 -25.70
N SER A 44 8.77 51.88 -24.86
CA SER A 44 9.53 53.18 -24.82
C SER A 44 8.79 54.30 -24.05
N ARG A 45 9.34 55.23 -23.25
CA ARG A 45 10.67 55.76 -22.78
C ARG A 45 10.30 56.96 -21.82
N PRO A 46 11.20 57.84 -21.30
CA PRO A 46 12.58 57.72 -20.79
C PRO A 46 12.81 58.49 -19.45
N LEU A 47 14.02 58.44 -18.86
CA LEU A 47 14.75 59.63 -18.38
C LEU A 47 16.23 59.31 -18.03
N LEU A 48 17.09 60.29 -18.37
CA LEU A 48 18.56 60.36 -18.30
C LEU A 48 19.08 60.39 -16.84
N ALA A 49 20.10 59.59 -16.49
CA ALA A 49 21.54 59.90 -16.45
C ALA A 49 21.96 60.94 -15.39
N ASP A 50 22.74 60.50 -14.40
CA ASP A 50 23.87 61.28 -13.90
C ASP A 50 24.93 60.41 -13.21
N THR A 51 26.17 60.84 -13.38
CA THR A 51 27.43 60.22 -12.94
C THR A 51 27.89 60.88 -11.64
N LEU A 52 28.55 60.15 -10.72
CA LEU A 52 29.82 60.54 -10.06
C LEU A 52 30.15 59.74 -8.78
N ALA A 53 31.44 59.35 -8.72
CA ALA A 53 32.33 59.27 -7.55
C ALA A 53 32.09 58.21 -6.44
N GLY A 54 33.05 57.28 -6.32
CA GLY A 54 33.32 56.55 -5.07
C GLY A 54 34.02 57.44 -4.02
N PRO A 55 34.26 56.91 -2.79
CA PRO A 55 35.59 56.31 -2.58
C PRO A 55 35.66 55.07 -1.67
N ARG A 56 36.59 54.19 -2.05
CA ARG A 56 37.59 53.38 -1.30
C ARG A 56 37.40 53.02 0.19
N LYS A 57 37.47 51.70 0.39
CA LYS A 57 38.30 50.89 1.32
C LYS A 57 38.09 50.99 2.84
N ARG A 58 37.78 49.84 3.44
CA ARG A 58 38.58 49.23 4.53
C ARG A 58 38.58 47.70 4.41
N ALA A 59 39.77 47.15 4.41
CA ALA A 59 40.05 45.72 4.48
C ALA A 59 40.04 45.28 5.96
N ALA A 60 39.50 44.10 6.24
CA ALA A 60 39.80 43.34 7.45
C ALA A 60 39.69 41.84 7.14
N SER A 61 40.84 41.18 7.25
CA SER A 61 41.14 39.78 7.53
C SER A 61 40.20 38.67 7.04
N ARG A 62 40.78 37.91 6.11
CA ARG A 62 40.51 36.50 5.82
C ARG A 62 40.54 35.69 7.13
N GLN A 63 39.41 35.09 7.49
CA GLN A 63 39.34 34.04 8.50
C GLN A 63 38.70 32.83 7.83
N GLN A 64 39.44 31.72 7.85
CA GLN A 64 39.07 30.41 7.35
C GLN A 64 37.74 29.99 8.01
N PRO A 65 36.71 29.53 7.27
CA PRO A 65 35.57 28.92 7.93
C PRO A 65 35.97 27.56 8.48
N ASP A 66 35.87 27.42 9.81
CA ASP A 66 35.87 26.13 10.52
C ASP A 66 34.79 25.24 9.92
N THR A 67 35.20 24.06 9.44
CA THR A 67 34.29 22.99 9.02
C THR A 67 33.69 22.38 10.28
N GLY A 68 32.63 22.99 10.79
CA GLY A 68 31.93 22.57 12.00
C GLY A 68 31.12 21.29 11.76
N THR A 69 31.58 20.17 12.31
CA THR A 69 30.75 18.97 12.51
C THR A 69 29.53 19.34 13.36
N LEU A 70 28.32 19.17 12.81
CA LEU A 70 27.06 19.30 13.57
C LEU A 70 26.89 18.04 14.43
N ARG A 71 27.56 18.02 15.59
CA ARG A 71 27.15 17.17 16.71
C ARG A 71 25.83 17.72 17.22
N LEU A 72 24.71 17.05 16.92
CA LEU A 72 23.42 17.32 17.56
C LEU A 72 23.47 16.84 19.02
N ASN A 73 24.34 17.44 19.81
CA ASN A 73 24.45 17.19 21.25
C ASN A 73 23.72 18.34 21.94
N HIS A 74 22.41 18.21 22.11
CA HIS A 74 21.73 18.92 23.18
C HIS A 74 21.67 17.98 24.39
N ALA A 75 22.13 18.46 25.54
CA ALA A 75 21.93 17.74 26.79
C ALA A 75 20.43 17.44 26.95
N PRO A 76 20.04 16.21 27.34
CA PRO A 76 18.64 15.87 27.52
C PRO A 76 18.02 16.81 28.56
N PRO A 77 16.76 17.26 28.40
CA PRO A 77 16.06 17.91 29.50
C PRO A 77 15.98 16.93 30.67
N VAL A 78 16.33 17.42 31.87
CA VAL A 78 16.32 16.68 33.13
C VAL A 78 15.02 15.89 33.27
N SER A 79 15.15 14.57 33.42
CA SER A 79 14.04 13.63 33.51
C SER A 79 13.18 13.87 34.76
N SER A 80 11.87 13.93 34.58
CA SER A 80 10.91 13.69 35.66
C SER A 80 10.90 12.19 35.99
N PRO A 81 10.78 11.80 37.27
CA PRO A 81 10.85 10.40 37.67
C PRO A 81 9.47 9.75 37.50
N ASP A 82 9.14 9.39 36.27
CA ASP A 82 8.08 8.41 35.96
C ASP A 82 8.56 7.57 34.77
N ALA A 83 9.60 6.77 34.99
CA ALA A 83 9.94 5.64 34.14
C ALA A 83 8.92 4.53 34.42
N GLU A 84 7.68 4.76 33.99
CA GLU A 84 6.62 3.77 34.02
C GLU A 84 6.86 2.77 32.88
N ALA A 85 6.78 1.49 33.23
CA ALA A 85 6.97 0.36 32.32
C ALA A 85 6.20 0.53 31.00
N ALA A 86 6.78 0.03 29.91
CA ALA A 86 6.22 0.10 28.56
C ALA A 86 4.69 -0.13 28.55
N PRO A 87 3.88 0.86 28.13
CA PRO A 87 2.46 0.64 27.92
C PRO A 87 2.27 -0.36 26.75
N PRO A 88 1.10 -1.03 26.67
CA PRO A 88 0.89 -2.21 25.82
C PRO A 88 1.10 -1.89 24.33
N ASP A 89 1.18 -2.94 23.50
CA ASP A 89 1.29 -2.97 22.02
C ASP A 89 0.51 -1.88 21.22
N ASP A 90 -0.41 -1.16 21.86
CA ASP A 90 -1.26 -0.15 21.26
C ASP A 90 -0.53 1.13 20.83
N THR A 91 0.67 1.41 21.34
CA THR A 91 1.46 2.59 20.91
C THR A 91 2.35 2.34 19.69
N VAL A 92 2.48 1.09 19.24
CA VAL A 92 3.32 0.73 18.09
C VAL A 92 2.49 0.69 16.81
N LEU A 93 2.99 1.35 15.76
CA LEU A 93 2.48 1.27 14.40
C LEU A 93 3.43 0.42 13.56
N TRP A 94 2.91 -0.59 12.87
CA TRP A 94 3.69 -1.47 12.02
C TRP A 94 3.73 -0.98 10.58
N ILE A 95 4.93 -0.89 9.99
CA ILE A 95 5.12 -0.48 8.59
C ILE A 95 5.99 -1.48 7.82
N HIS A 96 5.76 -1.60 6.50
CA HIS A 96 6.58 -2.45 5.63
C HIS A 96 7.98 -1.83 5.39
N PRO A 97 9.09 -2.61 5.45
CA PRO A 97 10.47 -2.12 5.25
C PRO A 97 10.72 -1.26 4.01
N VAL A 98 10.12 -1.61 2.87
CA VAL A 98 10.22 -0.81 1.63
C VAL A 98 9.85 0.66 1.81
N LEU A 99 8.91 0.97 2.74
CA LEU A 99 8.47 2.33 3.04
C LEU A 99 9.41 3.04 4.04
N CYS A 100 10.32 2.31 4.67
CA CYS A 100 11.40 2.86 5.49
C CYS A 100 12.65 3.17 4.65
N GLU A 101 12.87 2.46 3.54
CA GLU A 101 14.05 2.64 2.68
C GLU A 101 13.85 3.67 1.57
N LEU A 102 12.61 3.93 1.15
CA LEU A 102 12.32 4.80 0.00
C LEU A 102 11.43 5.98 0.39
N GLY A 103 11.92 7.18 0.13
CA GLY A 103 11.12 8.39 0.23
C GLY A 103 10.00 8.41 -0.81
N LEU A 104 8.80 8.73 -0.36
CA LEU A 104 7.61 8.83 -1.20
C LEU A 104 7.51 10.22 -1.87
N PRO A 105 6.71 10.41 -2.94
CA PRO A 105 6.58 11.73 -3.56
C PRO A 105 6.10 12.78 -2.55
N ILE A 106 6.88 13.85 -2.34
CA ILE A 106 6.48 14.99 -1.51
C ILE A 106 5.50 15.88 -2.27
N ARG A 107 5.77 16.12 -3.55
CA ARG A 107 4.90 16.86 -4.47
C ARG A 107 4.12 15.89 -5.33
N THR A 108 2.88 16.26 -5.66
CA THR A 108 1.95 15.45 -6.47
C THR A 108 2.51 15.22 -7.88
N PRO A 109 2.90 13.98 -8.23
CA PRO A 109 3.25 13.62 -9.59
C PRO A 109 2.00 13.36 -10.44
N ARG A 110 2.17 13.29 -11.76
CA ARG A 110 1.12 12.94 -12.73
C ARG A 110 1.54 11.73 -13.56
N GLY A 111 0.59 10.87 -13.89
CA GLY A 111 0.79 9.72 -14.76
C GLY A 111 1.57 8.57 -14.13
N HIS A 112 2.87 8.74 -13.88
CA HIS A 112 3.71 7.72 -13.26
C HIS A 112 4.75 8.34 -12.32
N TRP A 113 5.16 7.57 -11.32
CA TRP A 113 6.24 7.91 -10.41
C TRP A 113 6.98 6.63 -10.02
N HIS A 114 8.30 6.69 -9.92
CA HIS A 114 9.10 5.57 -9.45
C HIS A 114 10.30 6.03 -8.64
N ARG A 115 10.81 5.13 -7.81
CA ARG A 115 12.09 5.25 -7.13
C ARG A 115 12.73 3.88 -6.95
N ASP A 116 14.02 3.82 -7.21
CA ASP A 116 14.88 2.65 -6.98
C ASP A 116 16.04 3.10 -6.10
N ALA A 117 16.29 2.39 -4.99
CA ALA A 117 17.47 2.60 -4.17
C ALA A 117 17.85 1.32 -3.41
N GLY A 118 19.13 0.96 -3.43
CA GLY A 118 19.60 -0.28 -2.82
C GLY A 118 18.90 -1.51 -3.41
N SER A 119 18.22 -2.28 -2.56
CA SER A 119 17.48 -3.49 -2.95
C SER A 119 15.96 -3.28 -3.05
N ALA A 120 15.52 -2.02 -2.95
CA ALA A 120 14.12 -1.63 -2.89
C ALA A 120 13.71 -0.84 -4.14
N SER A 121 12.50 -1.11 -4.64
CA SER A 121 11.83 -0.26 -5.63
C SER A 121 10.39 0.04 -5.24
N LEU A 122 9.91 1.21 -5.63
CA LEU A 122 8.49 1.58 -5.54
C LEU A 122 8.05 2.27 -6.82
N ARG A 123 6.95 1.81 -7.39
CA ARG A 123 6.33 2.34 -8.60
C ARG A 123 4.86 2.67 -8.35
N MET A 124 4.42 3.82 -8.85
CA MET A 124 3.03 4.26 -8.86
C MET A 124 2.62 4.60 -10.28
N GLU A 125 1.53 3.99 -10.75
CA GLU A 125 0.93 4.25 -12.06
C GLU A 125 -0.51 4.73 -11.86
N ALA A 126 -0.85 5.89 -12.41
CA ALA A 126 -2.20 6.42 -12.39
C ALA A 126 -3.06 5.71 -13.46
N PRO A 127 -4.39 5.63 -13.28
CA PRO A 127 -5.31 5.10 -14.30
C PRO A 127 -5.23 5.83 -15.64
N SER A 128 -4.97 7.13 -15.62
CA SER A 128 -4.76 7.95 -16.80
C SER A 128 -3.60 8.94 -16.59
N PRO A 129 -2.93 9.41 -17.66
CA PRO A 129 -1.77 10.30 -17.55
C PRO A 129 -2.05 11.63 -16.81
N ASP A 130 -3.28 12.12 -16.88
CA ASP A 130 -3.67 13.41 -16.28
C ASP A 130 -4.07 13.31 -14.81
N GLN A 131 -4.33 12.09 -14.32
CA GLN A 131 -4.77 11.89 -12.95
C GLN A 131 -3.58 12.03 -11.98
N PRO A 132 -3.74 12.79 -10.90
CA PRO A 132 -2.67 12.99 -9.94
C PRO A 132 -2.48 11.75 -9.06
N LEU A 133 -1.21 11.42 -8.81
CA LEU A 133 -0.82 10.35 -7.90
C LEU A 133 -0.91 10.82 -6.43
N PRO A 134 -1.01 9.90 -5.46
CA PRO A 134 -0.97 10.26 -4.05
C PRO A 134 0.43 10.78 -3.67
N SER A 135 0.50 11.65 -2.67
CA SER A 135 1.74 12.35 -2.28
C SER A 135 1.68 12.95 -0.88
N GLY A 136 2.81 13.49 -0.43
CA GLY A 136 2.91 14.32 0.78
C GLY A 136 2.77 13.52 2.08
N ARG A 137 2.38 14.23 3.14
CA ARG A 137 2.24 13.66 4.49
C ARG A 137 1.15 12.59 4.55
N MET A 138 0.05 12.83 3.85
CA MET A 138 -1.14 12.02 4.01
C MET A 138 -1.01 10.66 3.31
N LEU A 139 -0.25 10.59 2.21
CA LEU A 139 0.17 9.31 1.64
C LEU A 139 0.96 8.48 2.67
N ARG A 140 1.92 9.08 3.37
CA ARG A 140 2.74 8.38 4.39
C ARG A 140 1.89 7.91 5.55
N LEU A 141 1.10 8.82 6.13
CA LEU A 141 0.20 8.49 7.25
C LEU A 141 -0.80 7.40 6.86
N ASN A 142 -1.43 7.48 5.69
CA ASN A 142 -2.32 6.43 5.21
C ASN A 142 -1.59 5.08 5.10
N LEU A 143 -0.40 5.02 4.48
CA LEU A 143 0.33 3.77 4.35
C LEU A 143 0.79 3.20 5.70
N ILE A 144 1.24 4.05 6.64
CA ILE A 144 1.58 3.63 8.01
C ILE A 144 0.38 2.97 8.68
N HIS A 145 -0.77 3.64 8.70
CA HIS A 145 -1.95 3.12 9.37
C HIS A 145 -2.61 1.95 8.65
N ILE A 146 -2.51 1.87 7.32
CA ILE A 146 -2.94 0.71 6.54
C ILE A 146 -2.06 -0.50 6.89
N CYS A 147 -0.74 -0.34 6.96
CA CYS A 147 0.16 -1.43 7.34
C CYS A 147 -0.10 -1.87 8.79
N ASP A 148 -0.30 -0.93 9.72
CA ASP A 148 -0.60 -1.27 11.11
C ASP A 148 -1.93 -2.03 11.23
N ALA A 149 -3.00 -1.52 10.60
CA ALA A 149 -4.28 -2.21 10.54
C ALA A 149 -4.17 -3.61 9.92
N ALA A 150 -3.33 -3.76 8.88
CA ALA A 150 -3.06 -5.05 8.25
C ALA A 150 -2.32 -6.03 9.15
N ARG A 151 -1.36 -5.54 9.92
CA ARG A 151 -0.59 -6.37 10.85
C ARG A 151 -1.44 -6.85 12.02
N ARG A 152 -2.41 -6.03 12.44
CA ARG A 152 -3.33 -6.32 13.54
C ARG A 152 -4.55 -7.14 13.10
N ALA A 153 -4.93 -7.08 11.83
CA ALA A 153 -6.05 -7.84 11.29
C ALA A 153 -5.68 -9.32 11.08
N ASN A 154 -6.58 -10.23 11.49
CA ASN A 154 -6.48 -11.67 11.22
C ASN A 154 -7.00 -12.05 9.81
N GLY A 155 -7.02 -11.12 8.84
CA GLY A 155 -7.57 -11.38 7.50
C GLY A 155 -7.20 -10.32 6.46
N VAL A 156 -7.52 -10.59 5.19
CA VAL A 156 -7.09 -9.79 4.01
C VAL A 156 -7.89 -8.48 3.84
N SER A 157 -9.09 -8.39 4.42
CA SER A 157 -9.91 -7.18 4.43
C SER A 157 -9.68 -6.38 5.71
N LEU A 158 -9.18 -5.17 5.55
CA LEU A 158 -8.84 -4.24 6.62
C LEU A 158 -9.99 -3.29 6.88
N ASP A 159 -10.32 -3.06 8.14
CA ASP A 159 -11.26 -2.02 8.55
C ASP A 159 -10.46 -0.81 9.08
N LEU A 160 -10.55 0.32 8.38
CA LEU A 160 -9.95 1.60 8.77
C LEU A 160 -10.84 2.43 9.72
N GLY A 161 -12.01 1.89 10.07
CA GLY A 161 -13.03 2.53 10.87
C GLY A 161 -14.09 3.22 10.01
N ALA A 162 -15.31 3.31 10.53
CA ALA A 162 -16.47 3.84 9.82
C ALA A 162 -16.37 5.35 9.49
N ASP A 163 -15.48 6.09 10.14
CA ASP A 163 -15.37 7.54 10.02
C ASP A 163 -13.92 7.99 9.69
N ALA A 164 -13.79 8.71 8.57
CA ALA A 164 -12.55 9.32 8.12
C ALA A 164 -12.01 10.37 9.11
N SER A 165 -12.91 11.10 9.81
CA SER A 165 -12.50 12.11 10.80
C SER A 165 -11.85 11.45 12.01
N ALA A 166 -12.45 10.37 12.52
CA ALA A 166 -11.84 9.57 13.58
C ALA A 166 -10.47 9.01 13.18
N LEU A 167 -10.27 8.58 11.92
CA LEU A 167 -8.96 8.15 11.45
C LEU A 167 -7.97 9.32 11.39
N ALA A 168 -8.39 10.48 10.89
CA ALA A 168 -7.57 11.69 10.83
C ALA A 168 -7.13 12.13 12.24
N GLU A 169 -8.01 12.04 13.24
CA GLU A 169 -7.68 12.33 14.64
C GLU A 169 -6.61 11.38 15.18
N ARG A 170 -6.76 10.06 14.96
CA ARG A 170 -5.75 9.06 15.38
C ARG A 170 -4.37 9.33 14.78
N MET A 171 -4.35 9.76 13.51
CA MET A 171 -3.16 10.17 12.75
C MET A 171 -2.51 11.47 13.23
N GLY A 172 -3.17 12.27 14.09
CA GLY A 172 -2.73 13.63 14.39
C GLY A 172 -3.05 14.67 13.32
N ALA A 173 -3.91 14.31 12.36
CA ALA A 173 -4.31 15.15 11.24
C ALA A 173 -5.74 15.71 11.44
N ALA A 174 -6.13 16.01 12.68
CA ALA A 174 -7.43 16.58 13.00
C ALA A 174 -7.72 17.83 12.13
N GLY A 175 -8.93 17.90 11.57
CA GLY A 175 -9.32 18.97 10.62
C GLY A 175 -8.83 18.80 9.18
N LYS A 176 -8.05 17.76 8.87
CA LYS A 176 -7.55 17.46 7.50
C LYS A 176 -8.27 16.29 6.84
N THR A 177 -9.50 15.99 7.26
CA THR A 177 -10.31 14.86 6.78
C THR A 177 -10.51 14.86 5.26
N ALA A 178 -10.71 16.04 4.65
CA ALA A 178 -10.87 16.15 3.19
C ALA A 178 -9.59 15.76 2.42
N GLU A 179 -8.42 16.15 2.93
CA GLU A 179 -7.13 15.76 2.36
C GLU A 179 -6.88 14.27 2.53
N LEU A 180 -7.25 13.70 3.69
CA LEU A 180 -7.19 12.27 3.94
C LEU A 180 -7.99 11.48 2.91
N ILE A 181 -9.25 11.87 2.70
CA ILE A 181 -10.16 11.22 1.74
C ILE A 181 -9.61 11.35 0.31
N ASP A 182 -9.20 12.55 -0.12
CA ASP A 182 -8.62 12.78 -1.45
C ASP A 182 -7.38 11.90 -1.69
N GLN A 183 -6.46 11.83 -0.73
CA GLN A 183 -5.24 11.03 -0.87
C GLN A 183 -5.52 9.53 -0.81
N MET A 184 -6.50 9.10 -0.02
CA MET A 184 -6.97 7.71 -0.03
C MET A 184 -7.55 7.34 -1.40
N HIS A 185 -8.40 8.18 -1.99
CA HIS A 185 -8.96 7.92 -3.33
C HIS A 185 -7.87 7.82 -4.39
N ARG A 186 -6.85 8.70 -4.35
CA ARG A 186 -5.70 8.62 -5.27
C ARG A 186 -4.90 7.34 -5.07
N MET A 187 -4.67 6.92 -3.83
CA MET A 187 -3.99 5.65 -3.52
C MET A 187 -4.76 4.46 -4.08
N MET A 188 -6.07 4.43 -3.86
CA MET A 188 -6.93 3.32 -4.29
C MET A 188 -7.09 3.30 -5.82
N ALA A 189 -7.12 4.46 -6.48
CA ALA A 189 -7.15 4.53 -7.94
C ALA A 189 -5.81 4.10 -8.58
N SER A 190 -4.68 4.38 -7.93
CA SER A 190 -3.35 4.12 -8.46
C SER A 190 -2.95 2.65 -8.34
N LYS A 191 -2.13 2.17 -9.29
CA LYS A 191 -1.39 0.91 -9.12
C LYS A 191 -0.09 1.22 -8.40
N ILE A 192 -0.01 0.84 -7.13
CA ILE A 192 1.22 0.93 -6.32
C ILE A 192 1.86 -0.46 -6.26
N THR A 193 3.10 -0.54 -6.70
CA THR A 193 3.89 -1.78 -6.77
C THR A 193 5.21 -1.56 -6.05
N VAL A 194 5.63 -2.54 -5.25
CA VAL A 194 6.86 -2.50 -4.47
C VAL A 194 7.70 -3.73 -4.74
N SER A 195 9.03 -3.61 -4.66
CA SER A 195 9.93 -4.74 -4.50
C SER A 195 10.91 -4.44 -3.37
N TRP A 196 11.36 -5.46 -2.65
CA TRP A 196 12.25 -5.31 -1.51
C TRP A 196 13.13 -6.56 -1.36
N GLY A 197 14.39 -6.38 -0.94
CA GLY A 197 15.33 -7.48 -0.72
C GLY A 197 15.68 -8.28 -1.98
N GLY A 198 15.58 -7.67 -3.17
CA GLY A 198 15.75 -8.39 -4.44
C GLY A 198 14.58 -9.32 -4.81
N GLY A 199 13.46 -9.24 -4.09
CA GLY A 199 12.23 -9.97 -4.39
C GLY A 199 11.49 -9.45 -5.63
N PRO A 200 10.42 -10.14 -6.06
CA PRO A 200 9.64 -9.74 -7.21
C PRO A 200 8.83 -8.47 -6.94
N ASP A 201 8.34 -7.86 -8.02
CA ASP A 201 7.34 -6.80 -7.97
C ASP A 201 6.01 -7.31 -7.38
N VAL A 202 5.56 -6.68 -6.30
CA VAL A 202 4.34 -7.01 -5.57
C VAL A 202 3.42 -5.79 -5.50
N PRO A 203 2.14 -5.89 -5.92
CA PRO A 203 1.19 -4.81 -5.74
C PRO A 203 0.87 -4.62 -4.25
N VAL A 204 0.77 -3.38 -3.77
CA VAL A 204 0.39 -3.08 -2.38
C VAL A 204 -1.09 -3.42 -2.15
N PHE A 205 -1.96 -2.84 -2.98
CA PHE A 205 -3.40 -3.05 -2.91
C PHE A 205 -3.85 -4.22 -3.79
N ASP A 206 -4.87 -4.93 -3.33
CA ASP A 206 -5.59 -5.85 -4.19
C ASP A 206 -6.29 -5.07 -5.30
N ALA A 207 -6.25 -5.58 -6.53
CA ALA A 207 -6.97 -4.98 -7.66
C ALA A 207 -8.50 -4.88 -7.43
N ARG A 208 -9.06 -5.69 -6.52
CA ARG A 208 -10.47 -5.62 -6.05
C ARG A 208 -10.75 -4.33 -5.28
N SER A 209 -9.76 -3.76 -4.59
CA SER A 209 -9.96 -2.57 -3.77
C SER A 209 -9.92 -1.26 -4.57
N ARG A 210 -9.60 -1.31 -5.87
CA ARG A 210 -9.53 -0.10 -6.69
C ARG A 210 -10.92 0.49 -6.96
N PRO A 211 -11.14 1.80 -6.79
CA PRO A 211 -12.39 2.47 -7.13
C PRO A 211 -12.59 2.35 -8.64
N ARG A 212 -13.76 1.85 -9.05
CA ARG A 212 -14.13 1.75 -10.47
C ARG A 212 -15.04 2.90 -10.92
N GLY A 213 -15.16 3.96 -10.11
CA GLY A 213 -15.88 5.21 -10.39
C GLY A 213 -15.51 6.33 -9.41
N ASP A 214 -15.93 7.56 -9.72
CA ASP A 214 -15.75 8.75 -8.88
C ASP A 214 -16.70 8.69 -7.68
N LEU A 215 -16.29 8.02 -6.61
CA LEU A 215 -17.03 8.04 -5.35
C LEU A 215 -16.28 8.91 -4.34
N PRO A 216 -16.80 10.09 -4.00
CA PRO A 216 -16.22 10.97 -2.98
C PRO A 216 -16.42 10.44 -1.55
N GLU A 217 -16.93 9.21 -1.38
CA GLU A 217 -17.27 8.61 -0.10
C GLU A 217 -16.08 7.88 0.53
N TRP A 218 -16.00 7.94 1.86
CA TRP A 218 -15.04 7.20 2.66
C TRP A 218 -15.27 5.68 2.53
N ARG A 219 -14.20 4.92 2.29
CA ARG A 219 -14.27 3.46 2.25
C ARG A 219 -13.57 2.88 3.48
N PRO A 220 -14.33 2.34 4.44
CA PRO A 220 -13.74 1.76 5.64
C PRO A 220 -13.00 0.46 5.33
N LYS A 221 -13.41 -0.28 4.29
CA LYS A 221 -12.84 -1.58 3.94
C LYS A 221 -11.84 -1.49 2.78
N ILE A 222 -10.59 -1.85 3.03
CA ILE A 222 -9.51 -1.95 2.03
C ILE A 222 -8.93 -3.37 2.04
N ARG A 223 -8.52 -3.89 0.88
CA ARG A 223 -7.83 -5.18 0.80
C ARG A 223 -6.42 -4.98 0.27
N LEU A 224 -5.45 -5.60 0.94
CA LEU A 224 -4.06 -5.65 0.48
C LEU A 224 -3.84 -6.90 -0.36
N SER A 225 -2.80 -6.90 -1.18
CA SER A 225 -2.42 -8.14 -1.85
C SER A 225 -1.91 -9.15 -0.83
N ALA A 226 -2.23 -10.43 -1.02
CA ALA A 226 -1.77 -11.50 -0.13
C ALA A 226 -0.23 -11.56 -0.03
N LYS A 227 0.47 -11.28 -1.14
CA LYS A 227 1.94 -11.24 -1.18
C LYS A 227 2.50 -10.07 -0.35
N PHE A 228 1.89 -8.88 -0.45
CA PHE A 228 2.31 -7.73 0.34
C PHE A 228 2.05 -7.96 1.83
N LEU A 229 0.89 -8.54 2.17
CA LEU A 229 0.52 -8.88 3.54
C LEU A 229 1.50 -9.89 4.16
N ALA A 230 1.88 -10.93 3.42
CA ALA A 230 2.85 -11.93 3.88
C ALA A 230 4.25 -11.32 4.13
N ALA A 231 4.69 -10.42 3.23
CA ALA A 231 5.95 -9.70 3.40
C ALA A 231 5.92 -8.77 4.62
N LEU A 232 4.82 -8.03 4.82
CA LEU A 232 4.60 -7.18 5.99
C LEU A 232 4.59 -7.99 7.29
N ALA A 233 3.91 -9.13 7.33
CA ALA A 233 3.86 -9.99 8.51
C ALA A 233 5.24 -10.47 8.95
N SER A 234 6.12 -10.76 7.98
CA SER A 234 7.45 -11.33 8.23
C SER A 234 8.50 -10.29 8.62
N HIS A 235 8.36 -9.04 8.15
CA HIS A 235 9.43 -8.05 8.22
C HIS A 235 9.01 -6.68 8.75
N ALA A 236 7.80 -6.52 9.30
CA ALA A 236 7.34 -5.20 9.74
C ALA A 236 8.30 -4.50 10.73
N VAL A 237 8.43 -3.19 10.55
CA VAL A 237 9.16 -2.29 11.45
C VAL A 237 8.17 -1.60 12.37
N GLY A 238 8.50 -1.54 13.66
CA GLY A 238 7.70 -0.81 14.66
C GLY A 238 8.08 0.67 14.73
N LEU A 239 7.07 1.54 14.65
CA LEU A 239 7.15 2.98 14.84
C LEU A 239 6.36 3.38 16.10
N ASP A 240 6.84 4.35 16.87
CA ASP A 240 6.06 4.92 17.98
C ASP A 240 5.00 5.88 17.41
N SER A 241 3.73 5.57 17.65
CA SER A 241 2.58 6.37 17.21
C SER A 241 2.64 7.83 17.67
N ARG A 242 3.21 8.11 18.84
CA ARG A 242 3.35 9.47 19.39
C ARG A 242 4.36 10.27 18.57
N ILE A 243 5.48 9.66 18.20
CA ILE A 243 6.51 10.30 17.37
C ILE A 243 5.95 10.52 15.96
N VAL A 244 5.26 9.53 15.37
CA VAL A 244 4.59 9.69 14.07
C VAL A 244 3.62 10.87 14.10
N ARG A 245 2.85 11.02 15.18
CA ARG A 245 1.93 12.15 15.36
C ARG A 245 2.67 13.50 15.41
N THR A 246 3.74 13.60 16.20
CA THR A 246 4.56 14.80 16.32
C THR A 246 5.19 15.21 14.98
N LEU A 247 5.65 14.23 14.19
CA LEU A 247 6.29 14.46 12.90
C LEU A 247 5.30 14.58 11.73
N GLY A 248 4.00 14.38 11.96
CA GLY A 248 2.97 14.18 10.93
C GLY A 248 2.84 15.32 9.91
N ASP A 249 3.33 16.51 10.22
CA ASP A 249 3.33 17.66 9.29
C ASP A 249 4.55 17.75 8.38
N SER A 250 5.59 16.94 8.62
CA SER A 250 6.82 16.91 7.82
C SER A 250 6.99 15.56 7.12
N PRO A 251 6.70 15.48 5.80
CA PRO A 251 6.91 14.24 5.03
C PRO A 251 8.35 13.73 5.10
N MET A 252 9.32 14.66 5.09
CA MET A 252 10.74 14.31 5.17
C MET A 252 11.14 13.77 6.54
N ALA A 253 10.56 14.30 7.63
CA ALA A 253 10.84 13.78 8.97
C ALA A 253 10.21 12.41 9.21
N LEU A 254 9.02 12.14 8.65
CA LEU A 254 8.43 10.80 8.66
C LEU A 254 9.32 9.77 7.94
N ASP A 255 9.84 10.13 6.76
CA ASP A 255 10.76 9.25 6.01
C ASP A 255 12.06 9.00 6.79
N ALA A 256 12.67 10.07 7.34
CA ALA A 256 13.88 9.96 8.14
C ALA A 256 13.67 9.10 9.39
N TYR A 257 12.54 9.26 10.08
CA TYR A 257 12.18 8.46 11.25
C TYR A 257 12.04 6.99 10.89
N ALA A 258 11.27 6.67 9.85
CA ALA A 258 11.07 5.28 9.40
C ALA A 258 12.41 4.62 9.02
N TRP A 259 13.29 5.34 8.31
CA TRP A 259 14.63 4.90 7.98
C TRP A 259 15.50 4.63 9.20
N ILE A 260 15.49 5.53 10.19
CA ILE A 260 16.22 5.38 11.45
C ILE A 260 15.78 4.10 12.18
N ARG A 261 14.46 3.88 12.30
CA ARG A 261 13.93 2.69 12.99
C ARG A 261 14.31 1.38 12.29
N GLN A 262 14.26 1.35 10.96
CA GLN A 262 14.70 0.19 10.18
C GLN A 262 16.21 -0.04 10.30
N SER A 263 17.02 1.03 10.28
CA SER A 263 18.48 0.94 10.35
C SER A 263 18.93 0.42 11.72
N LEU A 264 18.31 0.89 12.80
CA LEU A 264 18.57 0.43 14.16
C LEU A 264 18.10 -1.01 14.38
N GLY A 265 16.92 -1.39 13.87
CA GLY A 265 16.39 -2.75 14.01
C GLY A 265 17.18 -3.82 13.26
N GLY A 266 17.91 -3.45 12.20
CA GLY A 266 18.79 -4.35 11.45
C GLY A 266 20.24 -4.36 11.91
N ALA A 267 20.63 -3.48 12.83
CA ALA A 267 22.01 -3.35 13.28
C ALA A 267 22.40 -4.42 14.32
N ALA A 268 23.66 -4.84 14.32
CA ALA A 268 24.21 -5.57 15.46
C ALA A 268 24.25 -4.66 16.71
N PRO A 269 24.17 -5.20 17.94
CA PRO A 269 24.04 -4.40 19.18
C PRO A 269 25.10 -3.31 19.36
N ASP A 270 26.32 -3.53 18.89
CA ASP A 270 27.44 -2.57 18.98
C ASP A 270 27.75 -1.87 17.64
N SER A 271 26.92 -2.10 16.61
CA SER A 271 27.09 -1.45 15.32
C SER A 271 26.46 -0.06 15.33
N MET A 272 27.12 0.87 14.63
CA MET A 272 26.61 2.20 14.37
C MET A 272 26.32 2.32 12.88
N PRO A 273 25.08 2.03 12.42
CA PRO A 273 24.71 2.21 11.03
C PRO A 273 25.07 3.61 10.52
N THR A 274 25.73 3.66 9.37
CA THR A 274 26.10 4.88 8.67
C THR A 274 25.50 4.88 7.28
N ALA A 275 24.99 6.02 6.82
CA ALA A 275 24.58 6.21 5.44
C ALA A 275 25.19 7.50 4.89
N GLY A 276 25.79 7.39 3.70
CA GLY A 276 26.40 8.53 3.02
C GLY A 276 25.36 9.49 2.45
N TRP A 277 25.73 10.75 2.25
CA TRP A 277 24.79 11.75 1.68
C TRP A 277 24.24 11.37 0.31
N ASP A 278 25.06 10.78 -0.56
CA ASP A 278 24.63 10.34 -1.89
C ASP A 278 23.63 9.17 -1.82
N GLU A 279 23.80 8.26 -0.85
CA GLU A 279 22.87 7.17 -0.59
C GLU A 279 21.53 7.69 -0.08
N LEU A 280 21.54 8.61 0.89
CA LEU A 280 20.34 9.27 1.39
C LEU A 280 19.65 10.11 0.32
N LEU A 281 20.40 10.79 -0.54
CA LEU A 281 19.87 11.53 -1.68
C LEU A 281 19.16 10.58 -2.66
N ALA A 282 19.74 9.43 -2.97
CA ALA A 282 19.10 8.43 -3.84
C ALA A 282 17.79 7.89 -3.23
N ARG A 283 17.77 7.68 -1.91
CA ARG A 283 16.60 7.19 -1.17
C ARG A 283 15.49 8.21 -0.99
N PHE A 284 15.82 9.46 -0.65
CA PHE A 284 14.86 10.47 -0.17
C PHE A 284 14.78 11.73 -1.05
N GLY A 285 15.82 12.04 -1.81
CA GLY A 285 15.93 13.23 -2.63
C GLY A 285 14.94 13.31 -3.79
N SER A 286 14.71 14.52 -4.30
CA SER A 286 13.95 14.71 -5.55
C SER A 286 14.83 14.43 -6.78
N PRO A 287 14.28 14.01 -7.94
CA PRO A 287 15.07 13.56 -9.11
C PRO A 287 16.09 14.55 -9.67
N SER A 288 15.98 15.84 -9.38
CA SER A 288 16.89 16.90 -9.85
C SER A 288 17.54 17.68 -8.71
N GLN A 289 17.47 17.15 -7.49
CA GLN A 289 18.02 17.78 -6.29
C GLN A 289 19.50 17.47 -6.18
N ASN A 290 20.32 18.48 -5.89
CA ASN A 290 21.73 18.27 -5.59
C ASN A 290 21.94 17.95 -4.10
N ALA A 291 23.08 17.35 -3.75
CA ALA A 291 23.39 16.93 -2.39
C ALA A 291 23.30 18.07 -1.36
N ALA A 292 23.82 19.27 -1.66
CA ALA A 292 23.78 20.41 -0.75
C ALA A 292 22.33 20.87 -0.45
N SER A 293 21.49 20.98 -1.48
CA SER A 293 20.08 21.34 -1.35
C SER A 293 19.24 20.25 -0.69
N PHE A 294 19.66 18.98 -0.80
CA PHE A 294 19.05 17.87 -0.08
C PHE A 294 19.43 17.90 1.40
N ARG A 295 20.71 18.01 1.72
CA ARG A 295 21.23 18.13 3.09
C ARG A 295 20.54 19.28 3.84
N ALA A 296 20.39 20.44 3.19
CA ALA A 296 19.69 21.60 3.76
C ALA A 296 18.20 21.35 4.12
N LEU A 297 17.55 20.33 3.54
CA LEU A 297 16.18 19.91 3.88
C LEU A 297 16.15 18.69 4.81
N PHE A 298 17.11 17.78 4.69
CA PHE A 298 17.16 16.53 5.44
C PHE A 298 17.70 16.72 6.86
N GLU A 299 18.68 17.61 7.07
CA GLU A 299 19.21 17.91 8.41
C GLU A 299 18.13 18.46 9.37
N PRO A 300 17.29 19.46 8.97
CA PRO A 300 16.16 19.86 9.81
C PRO A 300 15.19 18.72 10.11
N ALA A 301 14.99 17.80 9.17
CA ALA A 301 14.13 16.63 9.38
C ALA A 301 14.73 15.69 10.44
N LEU A 302 16.04 15.38 10.36
CA LEU A 302 16.75 14.60 11.37
C LEU A 302 16.68 15.27 12.76
N ARG A 303 16.80 16.59 12.81
CA ARG A 303 16.66 17.35 14.06
C ARG A 303 15.27 17.17 14.68
N MET A 304 14.21 17.24 13.87
CA MET A 304 12.83 16.98 14.35
C MET A 304 12.70 15.55 14.90
N VAL A 305 13.31 14.56 14.25
CA VAL A 305 13.28 13.17 14.74
C VAL A 305 14.00 13.05 16.09
N PHE A 306 15.21 13.61 16.20
CA PHE A 306 15.97 13.59 17.46
C PHE A 306 15.21 14.28 18.61
N ASP A 307 14.56 15.41 18.34
CA ASP A 307 13.77 16.11 19.36
C ASP A 307 12.52 15.33 19.78
N ALA A 308 11.98 14.48 18.90
CA ALA A 308 10.81 13.65 19.18
C ALA A 308 11.14 12.27 19.78
N ASP A 309 12.32 11.70 19.47
CA ASP A 309 12.75 10.36 19.91
C ASP A 309 14.00 10.47 20.81
N PRO A 310 13.84 10.49 22.15
CA PRO A 310 14.98 10.55 23.06
C PRO A 310 15.76 9.23 23.15
N SER A 311 15.28 8.14 22.50
CA SER A 311 15.91 6.83 22.55
C SER A 311 17.04 6.64 21.54
N ILE A 312 17.32 7.66 20.72
CA ILE A 312 18.30 7.61 19.64
C ILE A 312 19.35 8.71 19.77
N GLU A 313 20.49 8.47 19.16
CA GLU A 313 21.51 9.49 18.92
C GLU A 313 21.83 9.55 17.44
N ILE A 314 21.93 10.77 16.91
CA ILE A 314 22.20 11.05 15.51
C ILE A 314 23.44 11.93 15.44
N ALA A 315 24.47 11.48 14.73
CA ALA A 315 25.62 12.30 14.39
C ALA A 315 25.65 12.57 12.89
N VAL A 316 25.82 13.84 12.54
CA VAL A 316 25.80 14.34 11.17
C VAL A 316 27.14 15.00 10.86
N ASP A 317 27.79 14.57 9.79
CA ASP A 317 29.05 15.11 9.32
C ASP A 317 29.04 15.32 7.80
N ASP A 318 30.20 15.58 7.22
CA ASP A 318 30.32 15.84 5.78
C ASP A 318 30.23 14.57 4.93
N GLU A 319 30.45 13.38 5.52
CA GLU A 319 30.35 12.10 4.83
C GLU A 319 28.90 11.58 4.84
N GLY A 320 28.17 11.80 5.94
CA GLY A 320 26.78 11.40 6.03
C GLY A 320 26.18 11.47 7.42
N VAL A 321 25.37 10.45 7.72
CA VAL A 321 24.61 10.33 8.96
C VAL A 321 24.94 9.00 9.62
N SER A 322 25.26 9.04 10.90
CA SER A 322 25.44 7.87 11.76
C SER A 322 24.39 7.87 12.87
N ILE A 323 23.86 6.68 13.17
CA ILE A 323 22.77 6.51 14.12
C ILE A 323 23.12 5.40 15.10
N ARG A 324 22.76 5.58 16.37
CA ARG A 324 22.78 4.51 17.37
C ARG A 324 21.65 4.70 18.39
N HIS A 325 21.41 3.68 19.19
CA HIS A 325 20.59 3.85 20.38
C HIS A 325 21.28 4.78 21.37
N ALA A 326 20.49 5.62 22.05
CA ALA A 326 20.97 6.36 23.20
C ALA A 326 21.46 5.35 24.25
N ARG A 327 22.71 5.51 24.69
CA ARG A 327 23.23 4.67 25.76
C ARG A 327 22.51 5.12 27.02
N GLY A 328 21.59 4.30 27.55
CA GLY A 328 21.05 4.53 28.88
C GLY A 328 22.25 4.72 29.82
N GLU A 329 22.24 5.78 30.63
CA GLU A 329 23.28 6.02 31.61
C GLU A 329 23.52 4.71 32.37
N ALA A 330 24.64 4.05 32.09
CA ALA A 330 25.13 3.01 32.95
C ALA A 330 25.41 3.73 34.25
N GLU A 331 24.58 3.45 35.26
CA GLU A 331 24.85 3.77 36.65
C GLU A 331 26.35 3.56 36.88
N PRO A 332 27.12 4.59 37.31
CA PRO A 332 28.56 4.44 37.41
C PRO A 332 28.83 3.26 38.33
N ALA A 333 29.51 2.24 37.79
CA ALA A 333 29.91 1.07 38.55
C ALA A 333 30.53 1.56 39.87
N PRO A 334 30.12 1.02 41.03
CA PRO A 334 30.64 1.49 42.30
C PRO A 334 32.16 1.37 42.27
N GLU A 335 32.80 2.53 42.41
CA GLU A 335 34.23 2.73 42.44
C GLU A 335 34.86 1.61 43.31
N GLU A 336 35.61 0.70 42.67
CA GLU A 336 36.35 -0.35 43.37
C GLU A 336 37.34 0.33 44.31
N ARG A 337 36.96 0.45 45.58
CA ARG A 337 37.89 0.74 46.66
C ARG A 337 38.96 -0.35 46.65
N PRO A 338 40.26 0.00 46.69
CA PRO A 338 41.30 -1.01 46.71
C PRO A 338 41.21 -1.80 48.03
N ALA A 339 40.76 -3.05 47.93
CA ALA A 339 40.81 -3.98 49.04
C ALA A 339 42.28 -4.41 49.24
N ALA A 340 42.88 -3.90 50.30
CA ALA A 340 44.16 -4.36 50.79
C ALA A 340 44.04 -5.82 51.28
N GLY A 341 44.91 -6.68 50.72
CA GLY A 341 45.50 -7.82 51.41
C GLY A 341 44.67 -9.09 51.54
N SER A 342 45.07 -10.14 50.81
CA SER A 342 45.03 -11.50 51.33
C SER A 342 46.20 -12.33 50.77
N PRO A 343 46.76 -13.26 51.56
CA PRO A 343 48.08 -13.82 51.32
C PRO A 343 48.06 -15.06 50.41
N GLU A 344 49.14 -15.12 49.63
CA GLU A 344 49.85 -16.25 49.02
C GLU A 344 49.34 -17.69 49.27
N ALA A 345 49.03 -18.40 48.18
CA ALA A 345 48.83 -19.85 48.15
C ALA A 345 49.96 -20.52 47.33
N PRO A 346 50.50 -21.68 47.76
CA PRO A 346 51.59 -22.36 47.06
C PRO A 346 51.09 -23.30 45.94
N PRO A 347 51.97 -23.71 45.01
CA PRO A 347 51.59 -24.41 43.79
C PRO A 347 51.56 -25.94 43.98
N SER A 348 50.76 -26.64 43.16
CA SER A 348 50.87 -28.10 42.99
C SER A 348 50.50 -28.50 41.56
N GLU A 349 51.28 -29.46 41.06
CA GLU A 349 51.57 -29.82 39.67
C GLU A 349 50.69 -31.02 39.19
N PRO A 350 50.99 -31.71 38.06
CA PRO A 350 50.28 -31.71 36.77
C PRO A 350 49.40 -32.97 36.52
N PRO A 351 48.73 -33.13 35.34
CA PRO A 351 47.63 -34.09 35.15
C PRO A 351 48.07 -35.47 34.61
N ALA A 352 47.23 -36.48 34.84
CA ALA A 352 47.38 -37.85 34.32
C ALA A 352 46.03 -38.39 33.75
N PRO A 353 46.06 -39.41 32.86
CA PRO A 353 45.26 -39.49 31.61
C PRO A 353 43.97 -40.34 31.69
N PRO A 354 43.14 -40.40 30.61
CA PRO A 354 41.78 -40.94 30.65
C PRO A 354 41.68 -42.40 30.20
N ALA A 355 40.63 -43.11 30.66
CA ALA A 355 40.09 -44.36 30.10
C ALA A 355 38.66 -44.61 30.64
N PRO A 356 37.87 -45.54 30.08
CA PRO A 356 37.27 -45.48 28.75
C PRO A 356 35.73 -45.64 28.76
N SER A 357 35.17 -45.45 27.57
CA SER A 357 33.77 -45.60 27.14
C SER A 357 33.00 -46.80 27.71
N ALA A 358 31.74 -46.56 28.10
CA ALA A 358 30.69 -47.58 28.16
C ALA A 358 29.47 -47.11 27.34
N ALA A 359 29.13 -47.91 26.34
CA ALA A 359 27.94 -47.79 25.50
C ALA A 359 26.84 -48.73 26.00
N ALA A 360 25.60 -48.24 26.08
CA ALA A 360 24.30 -48.95 26.06
C ALA A 360 23.22 -47.92 26.44
N ALA A 361 22.00 -47.82 25.88
CA ALA A 361 21.22 -48.48 24.83
C ALA A 361 20.04 -47.52 24.49
N PRO A 362 19.38 -47.63 23.32
CA PRO A 362 18.29 -46.72 22.94
C PRO A 362 16.95 -47.09 23.61
N PRO A 363 16.07 -46.12 23.92
CA PRO A 363 14.72 -46.40 24.43
C PRO A 363 13.73 -46.80 23.31
N PRO A 364 12.65 -47.52 23.65
CA PRO A 364 11.85 -48.30 22.69
C PRO A 364 10.74 -47.51 21.98
N ALA A 365 10.34 -48.00 20.80
CA ALA A 365 9.03 -47.80 20.16
C ALA A 365 8.32 -49.18 20.07
N PRO A 366 7.03 -49.31 19.69
CA PRO A 366 5.87 -48.39 19.69
C PRO A 366 4.64 -49.00 20.41
N ARG A 367 3.52 -48.28 20.54
CA ARG A 367 2.19 -48.91 20.72
C ARG A 367 1.22 -48.46 19.64
N ALA A 368 0.71 -49.44 18.90
CA ALA A 368 -0.33 -49.31 17.91
C ALA A 368 -1.69 -49.06 18.57
N ILE A 369 -2.45 -48.10 18.04
CA ILE A 369 -3.85 -47.86 18.36
C ILE A 369 -4.70 -48.72 17.40
N PRO A 370 -5.65 -49.52 17.87
CA PRO A 370 -6.50 -50.33 17.00
C PRO A 370 -7.49 -49.45 16.19
N PRO A 371 -7.89 -49.88 14.98
CA PRO A 371 -8.86 -49.14 14.18
C PRO A 371 -10.26 -49.22 14.80
N ALA A 372 -10.95 -48.08 14.84
CA ALA A 372 -12.33 -47.99 15.29
C ALA A 372 -13.25 -48.74 14.31
N VAL A 373 -14.03 -49.66 14.85
CA VAL A 373 -15.09 -50.39 14.16
C VAL A 373 -16.21 -49.42 13.78
N ALA A 374 -16.53 -49.37 12.49
CA ALA A 374 -17.65 -48.61 11.96
C ALA A 374 -18.98 -49.18 12.50
N GLN A 375 -19.78 -48.33 13.15
CA GLN A 375 -21.20 -48.59 13.39
C GLN A 375 -22.01 -48.02 12.22
N PRO A 376 -22.94 -48.79 11.61
CA PRO A 376 -23.83 -48.29 10.57
C PRO A 376 -24.87 -47.33 11.19
N ALA A 377 -24.89 -46.09 10.71
CA ALA A 377 -25.92 -45.12 11.06
C ALA A 377 -27.28 -45.54 10.48
N ALA A 378 -28.31 -45.50 11.33
CA ALA A 378 -29.68 -45.80 10.99
C ALA A 378 -30.25 -44.85 9.93
N ALA A 379 -31.07 -45.42 9.02
CA ALA A 379 -31.79 -44.69 8.00
C ALA A 379 -32.79 -43.68 8.61
N PRO A 380 -32.88 -42.44 8.08
CA PRO A 380 -33.95 -41.52 8.46
C PRO A 380 -35.29 -41.95 7.83
N PRO A 381 -36.44 -41.66 8.48
CA PRO A 381 -37.74 -42.07 8.00
C PRO A 381 -38.13 -41.29 6.73
N ALA A 382 -38.85 -41.99 5.84
CA ALA A 382 -39.40 -41.43 4.62
C ALA A 382 -40.31 -40.22 4.91
N ALA A 383 -39.96 -39.07 4.34
CA ALA A 383 -40.84 -37.92 4.29
C ALA A 383 -41.82 -38.08 3.11
N ALA A 384 -43.11 -37.89 3.41
CA ALA A 384 -44.24 -37.85 2.49
C ALA A 384 -44.06 -36.74 1.41
N PRO A 385 -44.78 -36.81 0.27
CA PRO A 385 -44.42 -36.06 -0.94
C PRO A 385 -44.60 -34.55 -0.74
N ALA A 386 -43.53 -33.80 -1.03
CA ALA A 386 -43.53 -32.35 -0.96
C ALA A 386 -44.51 -31.76 -1.98
N ALA A 387 -45.43 -30.95 -1.47
CA ALA A 387 -46.26 -30.04 -2.25
C ALA A 387 -45.40 -29.16 -3.17
N ALA A 388 -45.94 -28.84 -4.35
CA ALA A 388 -45.26 -28.16 -5.45
C ALA A 388 -44.48 -26.90 -4.99
N ALA A 389 -43.17 -26.90 -5.27
CA ALA A 389 -42.29 -25.79 -4.98
C ALA A 389 -42.42 -24.65 -6.02
N PRO A 390 -42.31 -23.36 -5.60
CA PRO A 390 -42.27 -22.21 -6.51
C PRO A 390 -41.01 -22.21 -7.41
N PRO A 391 -40.99 -21.41 -8.51
CA PRO A 391 -39.97 -21.51 -9.56
C PRO A 391 -38.53 -21.30 -9.08
N ALA A 392 -37.62 -22.07 -9.66
CA ALA A 392 -36.22 -22.25 -9.23
C ALA A 392 -35.31 -20.99 -9.25
N ALA A 393 -35.79 -19.86 -9.76
CA ALA A 393 -35.01 -18.62 -9.87
C ALA A 393 -34.83 -17.87 -8.54
N ASP A 394 -35.63 -18.19 -7.52
CA ASP A 394 -35.64 -17.46 -6.23
C ASP A 394 -34.96 -18.22 -5.07
N ARG A 395 -34.23 -19.31 -5.32
CA ARG A 395 -33.52 -20.03 -4.25
C ARG A 395 -32.22 -19.32 -3.89
N ILE A 396 -32.33 -18.36 -2.96
CA ILE A 396 -31.26 -18.02 -2.03
C ILE A 396 -31.06 -19.26 -1.15
N THR A 397 -30.03 -20.05 -1.41
CA THR A 397 -29.41 -20.82 -0.31
C THR A 397 -28.73 -19.77 0.56
N GLU A 398 -28.92 -19.78 1.88
CA GLU A 398 -28.67 -18.64 2.80
C GLU A 398 -27.38 -17.82 2.51
N ASP A 399 -26.32 -18.46 2.00
CA ASP A 399 -25.03 -17.82 1.69
C ASP A 399 -24.63 -17.80 0.20
N SER A 400 -25.47 -18.28 -0.73
CA SER A 400 -25.12 -18.38 -2.16
C SER A 400 -26.28 -18.05 -3.09
N ILE A 401 -25.96 -17.43 -4.23
CA ILE A 401 -26.92 -17.08 -5.26
C ILE A 401 -26.59 -17.77 -6.58
N CYS A 402 -27.61 -18.38 -7.19
CA CYS A 402 -27.50 -18.99 -8.51
C CYS A 402 -27.69 -17.93 -9.59
N LEU A 403 -26.75 -17.85 -10.52
CA LEU A 403 -26.83 -17.04 -11.73
C LEU A 403 -27.02 -17.97 -12.94
N PRO A 404 -28.24 -18.03 -13.49
CA PRO A 404 -28.55 -18.95 -14.56
C PRO A 404 -27.94 -18.51 -15.90
N ARG A 405 -27.86 -19.46 -16.81
CA ARG A 405 -27.20 -19.34 -18.13
C ARG A 405 -27.74 -18.18 -18.97
N ASP A 406 -29.03 -17.92 -18.91
CA ASP A 406 -29.73 -16.84 -19.63
C ASP A 406 -29.36 -15.45 -19.11
N ALA A 407 -29.10 -15.35 -17.81
CA ALA A 407 -28.68 -14.12 -17.15
C ALA A 407 -27.19 -13.80 -17.42
N THR A 408 -26.32 -14.81 -17.40
CA THR A 408 -24.87 -14.64 -17.55
C THR A 408 -24.40 -14.67 -19.01
N GLY A 409 -25.15 -15.29 -19.92
CA GLY A 409 -24.72 -15.53 -21.30
C GLY A 409 -23.66 -16.63 -21.44
N LEU A 410 -23.48 -17.45 -20.39
CA LEU A 410 -22.56 -18.59 -20.35
C LEU A 410 -23.32 -19.91 -20.49
N SER A 411 -22.61 -20.97 -20.87
CA SER A 411 -23.16 -22.33 -20.97
C SER A 411 -23.32 -23.01 -19.61
N GLN A 412 -22.63 -22.52 -18.57
CA GLN A 412 -22.69 -23.02 -17.21
C GLN A 412 -23.51 -22.09 -16.31
N CYS A 413 -24.07 -22.63 -15.23
CA CYS A 413 -24.61 -21.82 -14.14
C CYS A 413 -23.47 -21.40 -13.20
N LEU A 414 -23.49 -20.15 -12.80
CA LEU A 414 -22.55 -19.60 -11.85
C LEU A 414 -23.19 -19.50 -10.47
N TRP A 415 -22.40 -19.72 -9.44
CA TRP A 415 -22.79 -19.63 -8.04
C TRP A 415 -21.89 -18.62 -7.38
N LEU A 416 -22.44 -17.49 -6.97
CA LEU A 416 -21.71 -16.55 -6.11
C LEU A 416 -21.99 -16.88 -4.66
N ARG A 417 -20.97 -16.89 -3.83
CA ARG A 417 -21.08 -17.10 -2.39
C ARG A 417 -20.83 -15.78 -1.66
N ARG A 418 -21.46 -15.59 -0.50
CA ARG A 418 -21.10 -14.52 0.43
C ARG A 418 -19.73 -14.76 1.02
N GLY A 419 -19.06 -13.67 1.38
CA GLY A 419 -17.73 -13.73 1.94
C GLY A 419 -17.71 -14.29 3.35
N HIS A 420 -18.57 -13.78 4.23
CA HIS A 420 -18.59 -14.15 5.66
C HIS A 420 -17.19 -14.18 6.30
N GLY A 421 -16.32 -13.23 5.92
CA GLY A 421 -14.94 -13.15 6.41
C GLY A 421 -13.93 -14.06 5.70
N ALA A 422 -14.32 -14.83 4.68
CA ALA A 422 -13.39 -15.58 3.86
C ALA A 422 -12.42 -14.65 3.10
N GLU A 423 -11.17 -15.08 2.98
CA GLU A 423 -10.07 -14.27 2.42
C GLU A 423 -10.17 -14.11 0.90
N GLN A 424 -10.72 -15.13 0.21
CA GLN A 424 -10.73 -15.20 -1.24
C GLN A 424 -12.16 -15.21 -1.77
N VAL A 425 -12.45 -14.33 -2.74
CA VAL A 425 -13.73 -14.34 -3.45
C VAL A 425 -13.77 -15.59 -4.31
N LEU A 426 -14.75 -16.47 -4.04
CA LEU A 426 -14.92 -17.72 -4.76
C LEU A 426 -16.19 -17.69 -5.62
N VAL A 427 -16.03 -18.13 -6.88
CA VAL A 427 -17.12 -18.31 -7.83
C VAL A 427 -17.22 -19.81 -8.15
N GLY A 428 -18.37 -20.39 -7.83
CA GLY A 428 -18.69 -21.76 -8.21
C GLY A 428 -19.22 -21.83 -9.64
N VAL A 429 -18.84 -22.85 -10.38
CA VAL A 429 -19.30 -23.10 -11.74
C VAL A 429 -19.82 -24.54 -11.82
N THR A 430 -21.07 -24.70 -12.26
CA THR A 430 -21.68 -26.01 -12.47
C THR A 430 -22.32 -26.11 -13.85
N PRO A 431 -22.20 -27.25 -14.55
CA PRO A 431 -22.85 -27.42 -15.83
C PRO A 431 -24.38 -27.46 -15.70
N GLY A 432 -24.95 -27.94 -14.59
CA GLY A 432 -26.39 -28.05 -14.38
C GLY A 432 -27.08 -26.75 -13.93
N THR A 433 -28.42 -26.79 -13.82
CA THR A 433 -29.25 -25.71 -13.25
C THR A 433 -29.34 -25.76 -11.72
N ARG A 434 -28.74 -26.77 -11.11
CA ARG A 434 -28.65 -26.97 -9.66
C ARG A 434 -27.20 -27.06 -9.25
N LEU A 435 -26.92 -26.67 -8.00
CA LEU A 435 -25.61 -26.85 -7.40
C LEU A 435 -25.33 -28.35 -7.31
N ASP A 436 -24.27 -28.78 -7.97
CA ASP A 436 -23.81 -30.17 -8.01
C ASP A 436 -22.40 -30.21 -7.44
N PRO A 437 -22.22 -30.65 -6.18
CA PRO A 437 -20.92 -30.69 -5.53
C PRO A 437 -19.89 -31.56 -6.27
N GLU A 438 -20.32 -32.62 -6.96
CA GLU A 438 -19.41 -33.52 -7.69
C GLU A 438 -18.89 -32.89 -8.99
N ARG A 439 -19.62 -31.92 -9.55
CA ARG A 439 -19.28 -31.22 -10.80
C ARG A 439 -18.99 -29.74 -10.57
N LEU A 440 -18.80 -29.33 -9.32
CA LEU A 440 -18.51 -27.96 -8.94
C LEU A 440 -17.05 -27.64 -9.25
N THR A 441 -16.83 -26.65 -10.11
CA THR A 441 -15.52 -26.04 -10.29
C THR A 441 -15.48 -24.75 -9.49
N ILE A 442 -14.47 -24.57 -8.65
CA ILE A 442 -14.31 -23.37 -7.81
C ILE A 442 -13.22 -22.50 -8.41
N LEU A 443 -13.56 -21.24 -8.70
CA LEU A 443 -12.64 -20.23 -9.18
C LEU A 443 -12.35 -19.21 -8.08
N ALA A 444 -11.08 -18.97 -7.78
CA ALA A 444 -10.65 -17.86 -6.94
C ALA A 444 -10.44 -16.60 -7.79
N VAL A 445 -10.90 -15.48 -7.26
CA VAL A 445 -10.83 -14.17 -7.90
C VAL A 445 -9.79 -13.30 -7.17
N GLU A 446 -8.49 -13.43 -7.51
CA GLU A 446 -7.40 -12.60 -6.96
C GLU A 446 -6.26 -12.33 -7.95
N PRO A 447 -5.76 -11.08 -8.08
CA PRO A 447 -5.62 -10.29 -9.34
C PRO A 447 -5.75 -11.01 -10.70
N MET A 448 -5.43 -12.29 -10.79
CA MET A 448 -5.69 -13.24 -11.87
C MET A 448 -6.72 -14.29 -11.42
N ILE A 449 -7.62 -14.71 -12.32
CA ILE A 449 -8.59 -15.76 -11.98
C ILE A 449 -7.86 -17.10 -11.99
N LEU A 450 -8.03 -17.89 -10.93
CA LEU A 450 -7.39 -19.20 -10.79
C LEU A 450 -8.44 -20.26 -10.48
N GLN A 451 -8.27 -21.46 -11.02
CA GLN A 451 -9.12 -22.59 -10.68
C GLN A 451 -8.55 -23.31 -9.45
N VAL A 452 -9.29 -23.28 -8.34
CA VAL A 452 -8.89 -23.85 -7.05
C VAL A 452 -9.19 -25.35 -7.00
N SER A 453 -10.33 -25.75 -7.56
CA SER A 453 -10.76 -27.14 -7.63
C SER A 453 -11.67 -27.39 -8.82
N GLY A 454 -11.83 -28.65 -9.22
CA GLY A 454 -12.62 -29.05 -10.38
C GLY A 454 -11.81 -29.05 -11.68
N GLY A 455 -12.49 -28.84 -12.81
CA GLY A 455 -11.92 -29.04 -14.14
C GLY A 455 -12.70 -28.34 -15.25
N LEU A 456 -12.63 -27.00 -15.36
CA LEU A 456 -13.18 -26.31 -16.52
C LEU A 456 -12.25 -26.47 -17.72
N HIS A 457 -12.81 -26.76 -18.88
CA HIS A 457 -12.07 -26.71 -20.14
C HIS A 457 -11.59 -25.27 -20.41
N GLN A 458 -10.42 -25.10 -21.04
CA GLN A 458 -9.79 -23.80 -21.23
C GLN A 458 -10.73 -22.75 -21.86
N GLY A 459 -11.49 -23.11 -22.90
CA GLY A 459 -12.43 -22.19 -23.55
C GLY A 459 -13.58 -21.74 -22.64
N ASP A 460 -14.07 -22.63 -21.78
CA ASP A 460 -15.09 -22.28 -20.79
C ASP A 460 -14.49 -21.44 -19.66
N PHE A 461 -13.29 -21.79 -19.20
CA PHE A 461 -12.54 -21.02 -18.21
C PHE A 461 -12.28 -19.59 -18.69
N ASP A 462 -11.85 -19.40 -19.94
CA ASP A 462 -11.59 -18.08 -20.51
C ASP A 462 -12.88 -17.24 -20.58
N ARG A 463 -14.01 -17.84 -20.97
CA ARG A 463 -15.32 -17.15 -21.02
C ARG A 463 -15.85 -16.80 -19.64
N VAL A 464 -15.77 -17.74 -18.68
CA VAL A 464 -16.15 -17.49 -17.29
C VAL A 464 -15.24 -16.40 -16.71
N SER A 465 -13.94 -16.45 -17.00
CA SER A 465 -12.97 -15.45 -16.54
C SER A 465 -13.26 -14.05 -17.07
N ALA A 466 -13.55 -13.93 -18.37
CA ALA A 466 -13.96 -12.68 -18.98
C ALA A 466 -15.27 -12.15 -18.38
N TRP A 467 -16.24 -13.03 -18.09
CA TRP A 467 -17.48 -12.67 -17.41
C TRP A 467 -17.24 -12.18 -15.99
N ILE A 468 -16.41 -12.89 -15.21
CA ILE A 468 -16.04 -12.51 -13.83
C ILE A 468 -15.40 -11.12 -13.85
N MET A 469 -14.47 -10.86 -14.79
CA MET A 469 -13.85 -9.54 -14.93
C MET A 469 -14.86 -8.45 -15.30
N ALA A 470 -15.82 -8.73 -16.19
CA ALA A 470 -16.85 -7.77 -16.58
C ALA A 470 -17.87 -7.46 -15.47
N ASN A 471 -18.08 -8.40 -14.53
CA ASN A 471 -19.03 -8.32 -13.42
C ASN A 471 -18.36 -8.18 -12.06
N ARG A 472 -17.05 -7.89 -12.04
CA ARG A 472 -16.25 -7.97 -10.82
C ARG A 472 -16.78 -7.06 -9.71
N ASP A 473 -17.31 -5.86 -10.04
CA ASP A 473 -17.91 -4.94 -9.06
C ASP A 473 -19.12 -5.54 -8.38
N LEU A 474 -20.00 -6.17 -9.16
CA LEU A 474 -21.20 -6.81 -8.65
C LEU A 474 -20.85 -8.02 -7.76
N ILE A 475 -19.85 -8.81 -8.16
CA ILE A 475 -19.37 -9.95 -7.38
C ILE A 475 -18.78 -9.46 -6.05
N ASP A 476 -17.98 -8.38 -6.08
CA ASP A 476 -17.38 -7.78 -4.88
C ASP A 476 -18.47 -7.20 -3.95
N ASP A 477 -19.48 -6.50 -4.48
CA ASP A 477 -20.60 -5.96 -3.69
C ASP A 477 -21.47 -7.06 -3.06
N PHE A 478 -21.73 -8.15 -3.79
CA PHE A 478 -22.43 -9.31 -3.24
C PHE A 478 -21.59 -10.02 -2.17
N TRP A 479 -20.28 -10.16 -2.40
CA TRP A 479 -19.34 -10.77 -1.45
C TRP A 479 -19.25 -10.00 -0.13
N ASP A 480 -19.19 -8.67 -0.19
CA ASP A 480 -19.08 -7.75 0.95
C ASP A 480 -20.44 -7.47 1.65
N ASP A 481 -21.48 -8.26 1.34
CA ASP A 481 -22.85 -8.12 1.85
C ASP A 481 -23.55 -6.78 1.54
N ARG A 482 -23.08 -6.01 0.56
CA ARG A 482 -23.70 -4.73 0.15
C ARG A 482 -24.95 -4.92 -0.70
N ILE A 483 -25.04 -6.05 -1.39
CA ILE A 483 -26.20 -6.43 -2.20
C ILE A 483 -26.74 -7.73 -1.62
N SER A 484 -28.03 -7.72 -1.27
CA SER A 484 -28.63 -8.86 -0.58
C SER A 484 -29.60 -9.67 -1.41
N THR A 485 -30.10 -9.11 -2.51
CA THR A 485 -31.22 -9.69 -3.27
C THR A 485 -30.84 -10.10 -4.69
N PHE A 486 -31.49 -11.15 -5.21
CA PHE A 486 -31.32 -11.57 -6.61
C PHE A 486 -31.69 -10.47 -7.61
N GLN A 487 -32.71 -9.66 -7.31
CA GLN A 487 -33.15 -8.59 -8.20
C GLN A 487 -32.09 -7.50 -8.36
N GLU A 488 -31.45 -7.07 -7.27
CA GLU A 488 -30.35 -6.10 -7.33
C GLU A 488 -29.14 -6.66 -8.10
N VAL A 489 -28.81 -7.93 -7.88
CA VAL A 489 -27.74 -8.62 -8.63
C VAL A 489 -28.07 -8.64 -10.11
N ARG A 490 -29.31 -9.03 -10.47
CA ARG A 490 -29.77 -9.12 -11.86
C ARG A 490 -29.78 -7.77 -12.58
N LEU A 491 -30.10 -6.68 -11.90
CA LEU A 491 -30.12 -5.33 -12.47
C LEU A 491 -28.73 -4.82 -12.87
N ARG A 492 -27.69 -5.23 -12.14
CA ARG A 492 -26.29 -4.82 -12.41
C ARG A 492 -25.51 -5.84 -13.25
N LEU A 493 -26.09 -7.03 -13.46
CA LEU A 493 -25.47 -8.14 -14.16
C LEU A 493 -25.22 -7.80 -15.64
N ARG A 494 -23.97 -7.97 -16.07
CA ARG A 494 -23.55 -7.92 -17.47
C ARG A 494 -23.40 -9.34 -18.03
N LYS A 495 -23.84 -9.54 -19.27
CA LYS A 495 -23.61 -10.80 -19.98
C LYS A 495 -22.14 -10.96 -20.35
N ALA A 496 -21.73 -12.20 -20.56
CA ALA A 496 -20.38 -12.52 -20.99
C ALA A 496 -20.11 -11.83 -22.33
N PRO A 497 -18.95 -11.17 -22.49
CA PRO A 497 -18.59 -10.58 -23.77
C PRO A 497 -18.69 -11.63 -24.88
N ALA A 498 -19.10 -11.20 -26.08
CA ALA A 498 -19.05 -12.08 -27.24
C ALA A 498 -17.61 -12.59 -27.41
N PRO A 499 -17.40 -13.85 -27.86
CA PRO A 499 -16.07 -14.34 -28.16
C PRO A 499 -15.40 -13.36 -29.13
N GLY A 500 -14.34 -12.69 -28.68
CA GLY A 500 -13.56 -11.84 -29.56
C GLY A 500 -12.96 -12.72 -30.65
N TRP A 501 -13.43 -12.57 -31.88
CA TRP A 501 -12.67 -13.07 -33.03
C TRP A 501 -11.35 -12.28 -33.00
N ARG A 502 -10.25 -12.99 -32.81
CA ARG A 502 -8.91 -12.41 -32.72
C ARG A 502 -8.58 -11.57 -33.96
#